data_AF-A0A356WWL0-F1
#
_entry.id   AF-A0A356WWL0-F1
#
_cell.length_a   1.000
_cell.length_b   1.000
_cell.length_c   1.000
_cell.angle_alpha   90.00
_cell.angle_beta   90.00
_cell.angle_gamma   90.00
#
_symmetry.space_group_name_H-M   'P 1'
#
loop_
_entity.id
_entity.type
_entity.pdbx_description
1 polymer ?
#
loop_
_entity_poly.entity_id
_entity_poly.type
_entity_poly.pdbx_seq_one_letter_code
_entity_poly.pdbx_strand_id
1 'polypeptide(L)'
;YDYYRESRKNLSIKDTLAQRLHDHSITDSLHEYIASFDERKLVAIMGGHGILRTEHIYRQVALLSKSLTEQGYLMLSGGGPGAMEATHLGAWMAGRGDNECLRAVGILSAAPRYSDEGWLSSAFEVMERFPDPPFDSLGIPTWHYGHELPTPFATKIAKYFENSIREEGLLAIAKGGVVFTPGSAGTLQEVFQDLAQNHYESYGYASPMIFLDKHFWTTERPVYPVIGEMAERGYLHHLNLGLYDNNEEVIAHLKKFSE
;
A
#
# COMPACT_ATOMS: atom_id res chain seq x y z
N TYR A 1 -2.66 -3.98 21.88
CA TYR A 1 -3.85 -3.29 21.37
C TYR A 1 -4.76 -2.85 22.52
N ASP A 2 -4.97 -3.68 23.54
CA ASP A 2 -5.81 -3.33 24.70
C ASP A 2 -5.40 -2.03 25.39
N TYR A 3 -4.10 -1.79 25.57
CA TYR A 3 -3.59 -0.51 26.07
C TYR A 3 -4.06 0.70 25.25
N TYR A 4 -3.98 0.62 23.91
CA TYR A 4 -4.44 1.70 23.04
C TYR A 4 -5.94 1.95 23.20
N ARG A 5 -6.75 0.89 23.25
CA ARG A 5 -8.21 0.99 23.48
C ARG A 5 -8.54 1.66 24.81
N GLU A 6 -7.83 1.29 25.88
CA GLU A 6 -8.03 1.91 27.19
C GLU A 6 -7.57 3.37 27.22
N SER A 7 -6.44 3.69 26.59
CA SER A 7 -5.92 5.08 26.53
C SER A 7 -6.87 6.05 25.82
N ARG A 8 -7.69 5.55 24.88
CA ARG A 8 -8.71 6.35 24.17
C ARG A 8 -9.94 6.63 25.04
N LYS A 9 -10.22 5.83 26.07
CA LYS A 9 -11.35 6.04 26.99
C LYS A 9 -11.01 7.11 28.03
N ASN A 10 -9.77 7.10 28.53
CA ASN A 10 -9.27 8.05 29.51
C ASN A 10 -8.03 8.75 28.97
N LEU A 11 -8.23 9.89 28.30
CA LEU A 11 -7.16 10.68 27.69
C LEU A 11 -6.29 11.32 28.78
N SER A 12 -5.25 10.62 29.19
CA SER A 12 -4.19 11.14 30.05
C SER A 12 -3.23 12.01 29.24
N ILE A 13 -2.87 13.19 29.76
CA ILE A 13 -1.82 14.04 29.18
C ILE A 13 -0.51 13.25 29.00
N LYS A 14 -0.18 12.38 29.95
CA LYS A 14 1.03 11.55 29.86
C LYS A 14 0.99 10.63 28.63
N ASP A 15 -0.16 9.99 28.38
CA ASP A 15 -0.30 9.02 27.30
C ASP A 15 -0.36 9.71 25.95
N THR A 16 -1.09 10.83 25.84
CA THR A 16 -1.17 11.58 24.59
C THR A 16 0.17 12.19 24.20
N LEU A 17 0.94 12.74 25.17
CA LEU A 17 2.30 13.23 24.92
C LEU A 17 3.24 12.09 24.53
N ALA A 18 3.18 10.92 25.19
CA ALA A 18 3.99 9.77 24.83
C ALA A 18 3.68 9.25 23.42
N GLN A 19 2.40 9.19 23.04
CA GLN A 19 1.98 8.81 21.69
C GLN A 19 2.43 9.82 20.63
N ARG A 20 2.37 11.13 20.92
CA ARG A 20 2.94 12.16 20.02
C ARG A 20 4.45 12.02 19.85
N LEU A 21 5.18 11.82 20.95
CA LEU A 21 6.63 11.63 20.90
C LEU A 21 7.00 10.38 20.10
N HIS A 22 6.25 9.29 20.29
CA HIS A 22 6.38 8.08 19.50
C HIS A 22 6.17 8.36 18.01
N ASP A 23 5.01 8.90 17.62
CA ASP A 23 4.69 9.13 16.21
C ASP A 23 5.69 10.10 15.56
N HIS A 24 6.16 11.13 16.29
CA HIS A 24 7.23 12.00 15.82
C HIS A 24 8.53 11.25 15.56
N SER A 25 8.96 10.39 16.49
CA SER A 25 10.18 9.60 16.33
C SER A 25 10.07 8.60 15.17
N ILE A 26 8.90 7.99 14.97
CA ILE A 26 8.63 7.11 13.83
C ILE A 26 8.69 7.89 12.52
N THR A 27 8.10 9.08 12.43
CA THR A 27 8.19 9.92 11.23
C THR A 27 9.62 10.33 10.91
N ASP A 28 10.40 10.71 11.92
CA ASP A 28 11.80 11.09 11.75
C ASP A 28 12.64 9.92 11.20
N SER A 29 12.55 8.75 11.84
CA SER A 29 13.23 7.52 11.38
C SER A 29 12.74 7.05 10.00
N LEU A 30 11.44 7.21 9.72
CA LEU A 30 10.86 6.90 8.41
C LEU A 30 11.50 7.77 7.32
N HIS A 31 11.58 9.09 7.55
CA HIS A 31 12.16 10.02 6.59
C HIS A 31 13.66 9.77 6.37
N GLU A 32 14.41 9.50 7.44
CA GLU A 32 15.82 9.11 7.34
C GLU A 32 16.01 7.83 6.51
N TYR A 33 15.15 6.84 6.72
CA TYR A 33 15.20 5.58 6.00
C TYR A 33 14.93 5.76 4.49
N ILE A 34 13.83 6.43 4.14
CA ILE A 34 13.44 6.60 2.72
C ILE A 34 14.35 7.58 1.97
N ALA A 35 15.09 8.45 2.66
CA ALA A 35 16.04 9.36 2.04
C ALA A 35 17.20 8.65 1.31
N SER A 36 17.42 7.36 1.59
CA SER A 36 18.38 6.52 0.87
C SER A 36 17.87 5.98 -0.48
N PHE A 37 16.58 6.17 -0.78
CA PHE A 37 15.94 5.73 -2.01
C PHE A 37 15.71 6.91 -2.94
N ASP A 38 15.60 6.62 -4.24
CA ASP A 38 15.07 7.58 -5.21
C ASP A 38 13.58 7.82 -4.90
N GLU A 39 13.20 9.08 -4.67
CA GLU A 39 11.82 9.45 -4.37
C GLU A 39 10.84 9.07 -5.48
N ARG A 40 11.28 9.02 -6.74
CA ARG A 40 10.47 8.56 -7.88
C ARG A 40 10.29 7.05 -7.94
N LYS A 41 10.97 6.32 -7.05
CA LYS A 41 10.87 4.86 -6.89
C LYS A 41 10.19 4.44 -5.58
N LEU A 42 9.63 5.40 -4.84
CA LEU A 42 8.75 5.14 -3.70
C LEU A 42 7.32 4.95 -4.19
N VAL A 43 6.88 3.70 -4.36
CA VAL A 43 5.57 3.37 -4.96
C VAL A 43 4.67 2.72 -3.93
N ALA A 44 3.47 3.26 -3.78
CA ALA A 44 2.44 2.67 -2.94
C ALA A 44 1.45 1.83 -3.73
N ILE A 45 0.99 0.74 -3.14
CA ILE A 45 -0.20 0.01 -3.60
C ILE A 45 -1.27 0.13 -2.53
N MET A 46 -2.40 0.70 -2.93
CA MET A 46 -3.61 0.86 -2.14
C MET A 46 -4.67 -0.13 -2.57
N GLY A 47 -5.48 -0.59 -1.63
CA GLY A 47 -6.57 -1.50 -1.95
C GLY A 47 -7.35 -1.95 -0.73
N GLY A 48 -8.51 -2.53 -0.99
CA GLY A 48 -9.39 -2.99 0.08
C GLY A 48 -8.76 -4.14 0.88
N HIS A 49 -8.90 -4.06 2.21
CA HIS A 49 -8.63 -5.17 3.13
C HIS A 49 -9.46 -6.44 2.84
N GLY A 50 -10.49 -6.32 2.00
CA GLY A 50 -11.48 -7.35 1.68
C GLY A 50 -11.10 -8.25 0.50
N ILE A 51 -10.03 -7.93 -0.23
CA ILE A 51 -9.50 -8.80 -1.28
C ILE A 51 -9.06 -10.13 -0.66
N LEU A 52 -9.58 -11.24 -1.18
CA LEU A 52 -9.23 -12.58 -0.72
C LEU A 52 -7.89 -13.03 -1.31
N ARG A 53 -7.12 -13.81 -0.54
CA ARG A 53 -5.87 -14.44 -1.04
C ARG A 53 -6.08 -15.35 -2.26
N THR A 54 -7.31 -15.81 -2.48
CA THR A 54 -7.71 -16.65 -3.62
C THR A 54 -8.09 -15.86 -4.88
N GLU A 55 -8.28 -14.55 -4.78
CA GLU A 55 -8.69 -13.73 -5.92
C GLU A 55 -7.53 -13.47 -6.89
N HIS A 56 -7.86 -13.31 -8.17
CA HIS A 56 -6.89 -12.99 -9.21
C HIS A 56 -6.09 -11.72 -8.89
N ILE A 57 -6.78 -10.68 -8.39
CA ILE A 57 -6.17 -9.40 -8.07
C ILE A 57 -5.09 -9.52 -6.98
N TYR A 58 -5.26 -10.41 -6.00
CA TYR A 58 -4.24 -10.66 -4.97
C TYR A 58 -2.95 -11.19 -5.60
N ARG A 59 -3.07 -12.22 -6.44
CA ARG A 59 -1.94 -12.78 -7.19
C ARG A 59 -1.28 -11.72 -8.08
N GLN A 60 -2.09 -10.92 -8.77
CA GLN A 60 -1.61 -9.88 -9.66
C GLN A 60 -0.78 -8.83 -8.92
N VAL A 61 -1.27 -8.36 -7.77
CA VAL A 61 -0.56 -7.40 -6.91
C VAL A 61 0.75 -7.99 -6.39
N ALA A 62 0.77 -9.26 -5.96
CA ALA A 62 1.99 -9.91 -5.51
C ALA A 62 3.07 -9.96 -6.62
N LEU A 63 2.68 -10.32 -7.85
CA LEU A 63 3.60 -10.33 -8.99
C LEU A 63 4.04 -8.91 -9.42
N LEU A 64 3.13 -7.93 -9.35
CA LEU A 64 3.45 -6.54 -9.65
C LEU A 64 4.50 -6.00 -8.68
N SER A 65 4.23 -6.13 -7.38
CA SER A 65 5.11 -5.67 -6.31
C SER A 65 6.47 -6.36 -6.36
N LYS A 66 6.49 -7.68 -6.63
CA LYS A 66 7.73 -8.42 -6.87
C LYS A 66 8.57 -7.80 -7.98
N SER A 67 7.97 -7.60 -9.16
CA SER A 67 8.67 -7.09 -10.34
C SER A 67 9.17 -5.65 -10.16
N LEU A 68 8.39 -4.80 -9.49
CA LEU A 68 8.81 -3.44 -9.13
C LEU A 68 9.97 -3.47 -8.13
N THR A 69 9.89 -4.31 -7.10
CA THR A 69 10.97 -4.47 -6.11
C THR A 69 12.29 -4.89 -6.79
N GLU A 70 12.22 -5.86 -7.73
CA GLU A 70 13.37 -6.32 -8.52
C GLU A 70 13.98 -5.22 -9.41
N GLN A 71 13.23 -4.15 -9.71
CA GLN A 71 13.67 -2.98 -10.47
C GLN A 71 14.14 -1.80 -9.57
N GLY A 72 14.26 -2.04 -8.26
CA GLY A 72 14.76 -1.09 -7.27
C GLY A 72 13.70 -0.12 -6.74
N TYR A 73 12.42 -0.45 -6.88
CA TYR A 73 11.34 0.30 -6.22
C TYR A 73 11.19 -0.12 -4.77
N LEU A 74 11.00 0.84 -3.87
CA LEU A 74 10.57 0.55 -2.50
C LEU A 74 9.05 0.51 -2.48
N MET A 75 8.52 -0.67 -2.18
CA MET A 75 7.08 -0.89 -2.13
C MET A 75 6.50 -0.47 -0.78
N LEU A 76 5.50 0.42 -0.84
CA LEU A 76 4.81 0.99 0.31
C LEU A 76 3.37 0.47 0.37
N SER A 77 2.86 0.22 1.58
CA SER A 77 1.43 0.00 1.77
C SER A 77 1.02 0.17 3.23
N GLY A 78 -0.27 0.13 3.49
CA GLY A 78 -0.82 0.21 4.84
C GLY A 78 -0.46 -0.95 5.76
N GLY A 79 0.06 -2.04 5.19
CA GLY A 79 0.47 -3.22 5.94
C GLY A 79 -0.69 -4.07 6.46
N GLY A 80 -1.94 -3.85 6.03
CA GLY A 80 -3.08 -4.70 6.38
C GLY A 80 -3.22 -5.96 5.49
N PRO A 81 -4.36 -6.67 5.54
CA PRO A 81 -4.64 -7.82 4.68
C PRO A 81 -5.02 -7.40 3.24
N GLY A 82 -5.29 -8.38 2.38
CA GLY A 82 -5.74 -8.13 1.00
C GLY A 82 -4.62 -7.59 0.10
N ALA A 83 -4.90 -6.55 -0.69
CA ALA A 83 -3.89 -5.96 -1.58
C ALA A 83 -2.65 -5.44 -0.84
N MET A 84 -2.82 -4.93 0.38
CA MET A 84 -1.71 -4.47 1.21
C MET A 84 -0.78 -5.65 1.57
N GLU A 85 -1.34 -6.79 1.97
CA GLU A 85 -0.58 -8.00 2.24
C GLU A 85 0.10 -8.53 0.97
N ALA A 86 -0.62 -8.59 -0.15
CA ALA A 86 -0.08 -9.04 -1.43
C ALA A 86 1.12 -8.17 -1.87
N THR A 87 1.09 -6.88 -1.58
CA THR A 87 2.18 -5.95 -1.86
C THR A 87 3.44 -6.38 -1.12
N HIS A 88 3.34 -6.60 0.19
CA HIS A 88 4.49 -7.01 0.99
C HIS A 88 4.95 -8.44 0.68
N LEU A 89 4.03 -9.36 0.39
CA LEU A 89 4.38 -10.71 -0.09
C LEU A 89 5.17 -10.64 -1.39
N GLY A 90 4.76 -9.81 -2.34
CA GLY A 90 5.48 -9.63 -3.60
C GLY A 90 6.92 -9.17 -3.39
N ALA A 91 7.10 -8.14 -2.56
CA ALA A 91 8.44 -7.64 -2.21
C ALA A 91 9.27 -8.69 -1.44
N TRP A 92 8.66 -9.45 -0.53
CA TRP A 92 9.31 -10.56 0.17
C TRP A 92 9.81 -11.65 -0.80
N MET A 93 9.07 -11.90 -1.88
CA MET A 93 9.40 -12.89 -2.90
C MET A 93 10.29 -12.34 -4.03
N ALA A 94 10.68 -11.07 -3.99
CA ALA A 94 11.59 -10.47 -4.97
C ALA A 94 12.98 -11.14 -4.94
N GLY A 95 13.54 -11.37 -6.12
CA GLY A 95 14.77 -12.15 -6.33
C GLY A 95 14.54 -13.66 -6.45
N ARG A 96 13.29 -14.14 -6.26
CA ARG A 96 12.88 -15.54 -6.47
C ARG A 96 12.15 -15.72 -7.79
N GLY A 97 11.98 -16.95 -8.25
CA GLY A 97 11.23 -17.21 -9.48
C GLY A 97 9.72 -16.93 -9.32
N ASP A 98 9.04 -16.52 -10.38
CA ASP A 98 7.59 -16.27 -10.33
C ASP A 98 6.80 -17.51 -9.88
N ASN A 99 7.23 -18.70 -10.29
CA ASN A 99 6.65 -19.96 -9.82
C ASN A 99 6.77 -20.16 -8.30
N GLU A 100 7.79 -19.60 -7.65
CA GLU A 100 7.91 -19.61 -6.19
C GLU A 100 6.93 -18.64 -5.55
N CYS A 101 6.80 -17.43 -6.10
CA CYS A 101 5.81 -16.46 -5.66
C CYS A 101 4.39 -17.04 -5.76
N LEU A 102 4.08 -17.73 -6.85
CA LEU A 102 2.77 -18.40 -7.02
C LEU A 102 2.57 -19.57 -6.05
N ARG A 103 3.64 -20.29 -5.69
CA ARG A 103 3.55 -21.30 -4.63
C ARG A 103 3.27 -20.66 -3.27
N ALA A 104 3.90 -19.54 -2.94
CA ALA A 104 3.63 -18.79 -1.71
C ALA A 104 2.15 -18.35 -1.65
N VAL A 105 1.63 -17.76 -2.72
CA VAL A 105 0.19 -17.41 -2.83
C VAL A 105 -0.70 -18.66 -2.66
N GLY A 106 -0.29 -19.80 -3.22
CA GLY A 106 -1.00 -21.07 -3.05
C GLY A 106 -1.08 -21.55 -1.59
N ILE A 107 -0.02 -21.36 -0.80
CA ILE A 107 -0.03 -21.68 0.65
C ILE A 107 -1.02 -20.76 1.37
N LEU A 108 -0.94 -19.45 1.13
CA LEU A 108 -1.84 -18.46 1.76
C LEU A 108 -3.31 -18.69 1.42
N SER A 109 -3.59 -19.22 0.22
CA SER A 109 -4.95 -19.51 -0.24
C SER A 109 -5.72 -20.52 0.63
N ALA A 110 -5.04 -21.26 1.51
CA ALA A 110 -5.68 -22.13 2.50
C ALA A 110 -6.50 -21.36 3.55
N ALA A 111 -6.19 -20.08 3.77
CA ALA A 111 -6.91 -19.17 4.66
C ALA A 111 -7.18 -17.85 3.94
N PRO A 112 -8.22 -17.79 3.08
CA PRO A 112 -8.45 -16.67 2.17
C PRO A 112 -8.73 -15.32 2.85
N ARG A 113 -9.35 -15.32 4.03
CA ARG A 113 -9.75 -14.12 4.78
C ARG A 113 -8.89 -13.92 6.01
N TYR A 114 -8.68 -12.66 6.40
CA TYR A 114 -7.95 -12.30 7.62
C TYR A 114 -8.62 -12.78 8.91
N SER A 115 -9.92 -13.08 8.85
CA SER A 115 -10.69 -13.65 9.95
C SER A 115 -10.54 -15.17 10.08
N ASP A 116 -9.92 -15.84 9.11
CA ASP A 116 -9.76 -17.29 9.12
C ASP A 116 -8.65 -17.67 10.12
N GLU A 117 -8.87 -18.71 10.92
CA GLU A 117 -7.95 -19.16 11.98
C GLU A 117 -6.52 -19.41 11.46
N GLY A 118 -6.42 -19.94 10.24
CA GLY A 118 -5.14 -20.24 9.58
C GLY A 118 -4.46 -19.07 8.89
N TRP A 119 -5.01 -17.85 8.95
CA TRP A 119 -4.51 -16.72 8.17
C TRP A 119 -3.08 -16.34 8.53
N LEU A 120 -2.77 -16.25 9.84
CA LEU A 120 -1.43 -15.90 10.31
C LEU A 120 -0.46 -17.08 10.21
N SER A 121 -0.89 -18.30 10.57
CA SER A 121 -0.03 -19.47 10.50
C SER A 121 0.41 -19.81 9.08
N SER A 122 -0.47 -19.64 8.08
CA SER A 122 -0.10 -19.82 6.66
C SER A 122 0.91 -18.78 6.19
N ALA A 123 0.86 -17.56 6.72
CA ALA A 123 1.88 -16.55 6.42
C ALA A 123 3.24 -16.92 7.03
N PHE A 124 3.27 -17.45 8.25
CA PHE A 124 4.50 -17.97 8.84
C PHE A 124 5.04 -19.19 8.10
N GLU A 125 4.19 -20.10 7.61
CA GLU A 125 4.62 -21.21 6.75
C GLU A 125 5.34 -20.70 5.48
N VAL A 126 4.82 -19.64 4.85
CA VAL A 126 5.49 -19.00 3.70
C VAL A 126 6.85 -18.43 4.11
N MET A 127 6.94 -17.71 5.24
CA MET A 127 8.21 -17.13 5.70
C MET A 127 9.25 -18.20 6.04
N GLU A 128 8.84 -19.31 6.66
CA GLU A 128 9.72 -20.45 6.96
C GLU A 128 10.23 -21.13 5.69
N ARG A 129 9.37 -21.23 4.66
CA ARG A 129 9.72 -21.85 3.39
C ARG A 129 10.55 -20.95 2.48
N PHE A 130 10.37 -19.64 2.59
CA PHE A 130 11.04 -18.62 1.80
C PHE A 130 11.69 -17.56 2.72
N PRO A 131 12.67 -17.94 3.55
CA PRO A 131 13.27 -17.03 4.54
C PRO A 131 14.18 -15.98 3.90
N ASP A 132 14.63 -15.02 4.70
CA ASP A 132 15.68 -14.05 4.34
C ASP A 132 15.42 -13.30 3.01
N PRO A 133 14.36 -12.46 2.95
CA PRO A 133 14.09 -11.66 1.77
C PRO A 133 15.27 -10.71 1.49
N PRO A 134 15.77 -10.61 0.24
CA PRO A 134 16.93 -9.78 -0.07
C PRO A 134 16.60 -8.29 -0.21
N PHE A 135 15.32 -7.93 -0.22
CA PHE A 135 14.83 -6.57 -0.44
C PHE A 135 13.92 -6.13 0.70
N ASP A 136 13.83 -4.81 0.87
CA ASP A 136 12.94 -4.22 1.85
C ASP A 136 11.59 -3.79 1.26
N SER A 137 10.56 -3.81 2.11
CA SER A 137 9.29 -3.13 1.88
C SER A 137 8.84 -2.44 3.17
N LEU A 138 8.03 -1.40 3.04
CA LEU A 138 7.66 -0.54 4.16
C LEU A 138 6.15 -0.53 4.38
N GLY A 139 5.72 -1.16 5.47
CA GLY A 139 4.34 -1.14 5.93
C GLY A 139 4.09 0.03 6.88
N ILE A 140 2.98 0.75 6.71
CA ILE A 140 2.57 1.87 7.58
C ILE A 140 1.22 1.59 8.25
N PRO A 141 1.18 0.64 9.21
CA PRO A 141 -0.04 0.28 9.92
C PRO A 141 -0.39 1.31 11.00
N THR A 142 -1.59 1.15 11.57
CA THR A 142 -2.07 1.98 12.67
C THR A 142 -2.57 1.11 13.83
N TRP A 143 -2.59 1.65 15.05
CA TRP A 143 -3.35 1.03 16.14
C TRP A 143 -4.86 1.32 16.04
N HIS A 144 -5.28 2.28 15.22
CA HIS A 144 -6.68 2.68 15.08
C HIS A 144 -7.57 1.52 14.61
N TYR A 145 -7.14 0.79 13.58
CA TYR A 145 -7.83 -0.38 13.04
C TYR A 145 -7.32 -1.67 13.66
N GLY A 146 -7.43 -1.87 14.98
CA GLY A 146 -6.83 -3.05 15.61
C GLY A 146 -7.48 -4.41 15.31
N HIS A 147 -8.38 -4.47 14.32
CA HIS A 147 -8.85 -5.71 13.70
C HIS A 147 -8.11 -6.02 12.39
N GLU A 148 -7.43 -5.03 11.79
CA GLU A 148 -6.51 -5.23 10.68
C GLU A 148 -5.14 -5.60 11.24
N LEU A 149 -4.89 -6.90 11.34
CA LEU A 149 -3.58 -7.41 11.74
C LEU A 149 -2.53 -6.98 10.70
N PRO A 150 -1.39 -6.42 11.15
CA PRO A 150 -0.28 -6.16 10.24
C PRO A 150 0.17 -7.45 9.56
N THR A 151 0.35 -7.39 8.25
CA THR A 151 0.97 -8.45 7.47
C THR A 151 2.37 -8.75 8.01
N PRO A 152 2.74 -10.02 8.16
CA PRO A 152 4.08 -10.39 8.63
C PRO A 152 5.15 -10.25 7.53
N PHE A 153 4.76 -9.97 6.28
CA PHE A 153 5.67 -9.84 5.14
C PHE A 153 6.34 -8.46 5.02
N ALA A 154 5.86 -7.44 5.73
CA ALA A 154 6.52 -6.13 5.71
C ALA A 154 7.86 -6.21 6.46
N THR A 155 8.97 -5.92 5.79
CA THR A 155 10.31 -6.02 6.42
C THR A 155 10.66 -4.79 7.25
N LYS A 156 10.05 -3.64 6.96
CA LYS A 156 10.08 -2.41 7.77
C LYS A 156 8.65 -2.00 8.12
N ILE A 157 8.47 -1.48 9.34
CA ILE A 157 7.17 -1.07 9.85
C ILE A 157 7.28 0.32 10.49
N ALA A 158 6.53 1.29 9.97
CA ALA A 158 6.31 2.59 10.58
C ALA A 158 4.88 2.64 11.14
N LYS A 159 4.70 2.22 12.39
CA LYS A 159 3.36 2.11 12.99
C LYS A 159 2.99 3.41 13.70
N TYR A 160 1.77 3.89 13.51
CA TYR A 160 1.32 5.18 14.09
C TYR A 160 0.13 5.03 15.04
N PHE A 161 0.10 5.86 16.09
CA PHE A 161 -1.08 6.03 16.94
C PHE A 161 -2.11 6.94 16.27
N GLU A 162 -1.68 8.06 15.70
CA GLU A 162 -2.58 8.94 14.93
C GLU A 162 -2.83 8.44 13.52
N ASN A 163 -4.09 8.20 13.23
CA ASN A 163 -4.50 7.75 11.90
C ASN A 163 -4.36 8.84 10.84
N SER A 164 -4.57 10.11 11.20
CA SER A 164 -4.46 11.22 10.25
C SER A 164 -3.04 11.36 9.69
N ILE A 165 -2.04 11.27 10.57
CA ILE A 165 -0.61 11.31 10.18
C ILE A 165 -0.29 10.12 9.27
N ARG A 166 -0.83 8.93 9.58
CA ARG A 166 -0.60 7.72 8.80
C ARG A 166 -1.22 7.78 7.40
N GLU A 167 -2.49 8.17 7.30
CA GLU A 167 -3.21 8.18 6.02
C GLU A 167 -2.64 9.21 5.06
N GLU A 168 -2.44 10.44 5.55
CA GLU A 168 -1.85 11.50 4.75
C GLU A 168 -0.37 11.23 4.44
N GLY A 169 0.39 10.79 5.45
CA GLY A 169 1.82 10.57 5.36
C GLY A 169 2.20 9.47 4.36
N LEU A 170 1.46 8.37 4.31
CA LEU A 170 1.75 7.29 3.36
C LEU A 170 1.60 7.75 1.90
N LEU A 171 0.56 8.53 1.59
CA LEU A 171 0.39 9.12 0.26
C LEU A 171 1.47 10.16 -0.04
N ALA A 172 1.79 11.00 0.94
CA ALA A 172 2.80 12.05 0.82
C ALA A 172 4.19 11.52 0.44
N ILE A 173 4.59 10.35 0.96
CA ILE A 173 5.89 9.76 0.68
C ILE A 173 5.90 8.90 -0.60
N ALA A 174 4.74 8.54 -1.15
CA ALA A 174 4.61 7.70 -2.36
C ALA A 174 4.85 8.49 -3.65
N LYS A 175 5.93 9.27 -3.69
CA LYS A 175 6.27 10.20 -4.78
C LYS A 175 6.64 9.52 -6.09
N GLY A 176 6.80 8.20 -6.12
CA GLY A 176 6.95 7.41 -7.34
C GLY A 176 5.63 7.04 -7.99
N GLY A 177 4.52 7.21 -7.27
CA GLY A 177 3.17 6.93 -7.74
C GLY A 177 2.40 5.99 -6.81
N VAL A 178 1.09 5.98 -7.03
CA VAL A 178 0.14 5.17 -6.28
C VAL A 178 -0.64 4.28 -7.25
N VAL A 179 -0.67 2.98 -6.95
CA VAL A 179 -1.49 2.00 -7.66
C VAL A 179 -2.72 1.68 -6.83
N PHE A 180 -3.90 1.98 -7.36
CA PHE A 180 -5.20 1.74 -6.73
C PHE A 180 -5.83 0.45 -7.28
N THR A 181 -5.92 -0.57 -6.43
CA THR A 181 -6.67 -1.80 -6.73
C THR A 181 -8.13 -1.65 -6.30
N PRO A 182 -9.06 -2.52 -6.75
CA PRO A 182 -10.43 -2.54 -6.25
C PRO A 182 -10.51 -2.46 -4.72
N GLY A 183 -11.36 -1.58 -4.22
CA GLY A 183 -11.39 -1.21 -2.81
C GLY A 183 -12.70 -0.57 -2.37
N SER A 184 -12.83 -0.35 -1.05
CA SER A 184 -14.04 0.16 -0.43
C SER A 184 -13.95 1.68 -0.18
N ALA A 185 -14.63 2.19 0.86
CA ALA A 185 -14.64 3.62 1.17
C ALA A 185 -13.25 4.19 1.51
N GLY A 186 -12.38 3.40 2.17
CA GLY A 186 -11.01 3.83 2.48
C GLY A 186 -10.19 4.09 1.22
N THR A 187 -10.21 3.17 0.25
CA THR A 187 -9.52 3.36 -1.03
C THR A 187 -10.08 4.53 -1.83
N LEU A 188 -11.39 4.79 -1.75
CA LEU A 188 -11.98 5.97 -2.38
C LEU A 188 -11.47 7.26 -1.75
N GLN A 189 -11.34 7.30 -0.43
CA GLN A 189 -10.75 8.43 0.28
C GLN A 189 -9.30 8.66 -0.18
N GLU A 190 -8.49 7.61 -0.24
CA GLU A 190 -7.10 7.67 -0.69
C GLU A 190 -6.98 8.20 -2.13
N VAL A 191 -7.85 7.76 -3.05
CA VAL A 191 -7.90 8.28 -4.43
C VAL A 191 -8.11 9.78 -4.46
N PHE A 192 -9.08 10.32 -3.70
CA PHE A 192 -9.37 11.75 -3.72
C PHE A 192 -8.33 12.58 -2.95
N GLN A 193 -7.69 12.00 -1.93
CA GLN A 193 -6.56 12.64 -1.25
C GLN A 193 -5.37 12.80 -2.21
N ASP A 194 -4.97 11.73 -2.90
CA ASP A 194 -3.87 11.76 -3.88
C ASP A 194 -4.21 12.65 -5.08
N LEU A 195 -5.47 12.64 -5.54
CA LEU A 195 -5.94 13.53 -6.60
C LEU A 195 -5.75 15.01 -6.24
N ALA A 196 -6.09 15.40 -5.00
CA ALA A 196 -5.89 16.75 -4.53
C ALA A 196 -4.40 17.10 -4.42
N GLN A 197 -3.57 16.17 -3.92
CA GLN A 197 -2.11 16.36 -3.84
C GLN A 197 -1.49 16.59 -5.22
N ASN A 198 -1.89 15.82 -6.23
CA ASN A 198 -1.40 15.96 -7.60
C ASN A 198 -1.91 17.23 -8.29
N HIS A 199 -3.18 17.60 -8.10
CA HIS A 199 -3.72 18.85 -8.64
C HIS A 199 -2.89 20.08 -8.20
N TYR A 200 -2.54 20.13 -6.92
CA TYR A 200 -1.75 21.21 -6.33
C TYR A 200 -0.24 21.01 -6.43
N GLU A 201 0.23 19.89 -6.98
CA GLU A 201 1.63 19.48 -6.97
C GLU A 201 2.27 19.65 -5.57
N SER A 202 1.54 19.27 -4.52
CA SER A 202 1.90 19.56 -3.11
C SER A 202 3.30 19.06 -2.72
N TYR A 203 3.81 18.04 -3.43
CA TYR A 203 5.13 17.46 -3.21
C TYR A 203 6.12 17.70 -4.36
N GLY A 204 5.86 18.73 -5.17
CA GLY A 204 6.76 19.27 -6.21
C GLY A 204 6.42 18.85 -7.63
N TYR A 205 5.64 17.80 -7.82
CA TYR A 205 5.14 17.35 -9.11
C TYR A 205 3.94 16.42 -8.90
N ALA A 206 3.16 16.20 -9.96
CA ALA A 206 2.12 15.18 -9.95
C ALA A 206 2.70 13.77 -10.17
N SER A 207 2.48 12.89 -9.21
CA SER A 207 2.90 11.50 -9.23
C SER A 207 1.90 10.64 -10.05
N PRO A 208 2.32 9.50 -10.61
CA PRO A 208 1.41 8.57 -11.28
C PRO A 208 0.26 8.11 -10.38
N MET A 209 -0.97 8.26 -10.86
CA MET A 209 -2.18 7.66 -10.27
C MET A 209 -2.64 6.53 -11.19
N ILE A 210 -2.37 5.29 -10.80
CA ILE A 210 -2.63 4.13 -11.65
C ILE A 210 -3.78 3.31 -11.08
N PHE A 211 -4.85 3.16 -11.85
CA PHE A 211 -6.02 2.38 -11.49
C PHE A 211 -5.94 0.99 -12.13
N LEU A 212 -5.96 -0.04 -11.30
CA LEU A 212 -5.95 -1.43 -11.73
C LEU A 212 -7.37 -2.01 -11.69
N ASP A 213 -7.75 -2.75 -12.75
CA ASP A 213 -9.11 -3.23 -13.05
C ASP A 213 -9.99 -2.17 -13.74
N LYS A 214 -10.01 -2.22 -15.08
CA LYS A 214 -10.78 -1.27 -15.89
C LYS A 214 -12.27 -1.31 -15.61
N HIS A 215 -12.83 -2.51 -15.44
CA HIS A 215 -14.26 -2.66 -15.27
C HIS A 215 -14.70 -2.06 -13.93
N PHE A 216 -13.94 -2.33 -12.87
CA PHE A 216 -14.22 -1.80 -11.55
C PHE A 216 -14.24 -0.26 -11.55
N TRP A 217 -13.19 0.37 -12.09
CA TRP A 217 -13.03 1.83 -12.00
C TRP A 217 -13.84 2.65 -13.02
N THR A 218 -14.43 2.00 -14.03
CA THR A 218 -15.25 2.65 -15.06
C THR A 218 -16.73 2.31 -14.97
N THR A 219 -17.09 1.15 -14.44
CA THR A 219 -18.47 0.64 -14.46
C THR A 219 -18.99 0.39 -13.05
N GLU A 220 -18.32 -0.44 -12.25
CA GLU A 220 -18.83 -0.79 -10.91
C GLU A 220 -18.75 0.38 -9.93
N ARG A 221 -17.61 1.09 -9.95
CA ARG A 221 -17.33 2.30 -9.17
C ARG A 221 -16.69 3.32 -10.09
N PRO A 222 -17.49 4.11 -10.83
CA PRO A 222 -17.03 4.95 -11.95
C PRO A 222 -16.29 6.22 -11.48
N VAL A 223 -15.22 6.06 -10.70
CA VAL A 223 -14.38 7.15 -10.21
C VAL A 223 -13.48 7.69 -11.32
N TYR A 224 -12.92 6.80 -12.14
CA TYR A 224 -12.01 7.20 -13.21
C TYR A 224 -12.70 8.09 -14.26
N PRO A 225 -13.91 7.77 -14.76
CA PRO A 225 -14.66 8.68 -15.63
C PRO A 225 -14.97 10.04 -15.01
N VAL A 226 -15.29 10.08 -13.71
CA VAL A 226 -15.56 11.34 -12.99
C VAL A 226 -14.32 12.24 -12.96
N ILE A 227 -13.15 11.67 -12.64
CA ILE A 227 -11.88 12.40 -12.67
C ILE A 227 -11.59 12.91 -14.09
N GLY A 228 -11.79 12.07 -15.11
CA GLY A 228 -11.61 12.43 -16.51
C GLY A 228 -12.49 13.61 -16.94
N GLU A 229 -13.79 13.55 -16.63
CA GLU A 229 -14.73 14.62 -16.94
C GLU A 229 -14.38 15.94 -16.22
N MET A 230 -13.95 15.87 -14.95
CA MET A 230 -13.50 17.05 -14.21
C MET A 230 -12.23 17.66 -14.82
N ALA A 231 -11.30 16.83 -15.30
CA ALA A 231 -10.10 17.28 -15.98
C ALA A 231 -10.42 17.94 -17.34
N GLU A 232 -11.29 17.33 -18.15
CA GLU A 232 -11.74 17.89 -19.43
C GLU A 232 -12.43 19.24 -19.28
N ARG A 233 -13.20 19.42 -18.19
CA ARG A 233 -13.86 20.69 -17.85
C ARG A 233 -12.90 21.72 -17.22
N GLY A 234 -11.63 21.37 -17.02
CA GLY A 234 -10.61 22.26 -16.46
C GLY A 234 -10.73 22.48 -14.94
N TYR A 235 -11.42 21.59 -14.22
CA TYR A 235 -11.47 21.62 -12.74
C TYR A 235 -10.28 20.91 -12.10
N LEU A 236 -9.62 20.01 -12.84
CA LEU A 236 -8.42 19.29 -12.39
C LEU A 236 -7.27 19.51 -13.37
N HIS A 237 -6.05 19.54 -12.85
CA HIS A 237 -4.82 19.90 -13.57
C HIS A 237 -3.68 18.98 -13.14
N HIS A 238 -2.60 18.97 -13.93
CA HIS A 238 -1.35 18.23 -13.66
C HIS A 238 -1.51 16.71 -13.52
N LEU A 239 -2.66 16.13 -13.85
CA LEU A 239 -2.92 14.71 -13.59
C LEU A 239 -2.02 13.79 -14.43
N ASN A 240 -1.44 12.79 -13.78
CA ASN A 240 -0.74 11.69 -14.44
C ASN A 240 -1.52 10.37 -14.22
N LEU A 241 -2.55 10.15 -15.03
CA LEU A 241 -3.49 9.03 -14.84
C LEU A 241 -3.12 7.82 -15.70
N GLY A 242 -3.20 6.63 -15.11
CA GLY A 242 -3.14 5.33 -15.79
C GLY A 242 -4.35 4.46 -15.45
N LEU A 243 -4.82 3.67 -16.40
CA LEU A 243 -5.93 2.74 -16.19
C LEU A 243 -5.63 1.44 -16.95
N TYR A 244 -5.33 0.36 -16.24
CA TYR A 244 -4.76 -0.86 -16.81
C TYR A 244 -5.35 -2.14 -16.22
N ASP A 245 -5.23 -3.25 -16.95
CA ASP A 245 -5.63 -4.59 -16.48
C ASP A 245 -4.44 -5.53 -16.27
N ASN A 246 -3.25 -5.16 -16.75
CA ASN A 246 -2.05 -6.00 -16.69
C ASN A 246 -0.88 -5.24 -16.04
N ASN A 247 0.09 -6.01 -15.53
CA ASN A 247 1.21 -5.46 -14.77
C ASN A 247 2.24 -4.79 -15.66
N GLU A 248 2.39 -5.25 -16.91
CA GLU A 248 3.36 -4.73 -17.86
C GLU A 248 3.11 -3.25 -18.17
N GLU A 249 1.84 -2.87 -18.39
CA GLU A 249 1.46 -1.47 -18.61
C GLU A 249 1.68 -0.61 -17.36
N VAL A 250 1.38 -1.14 -16.16
CA VAL A 250 1.63 -0.44 -14.89
C VAL A 250 3.12 -0.15 -14.72
N ILE A 251 3.96 -1.17 -14.89
CA ILE A 251 5.42 -1.06 -14.78
C ILE A 251 5.98 -0.09 -15.81
N ALA A 252 5.52 -0.17 -17.06
CA ALA A 252 5.97 0.72 -18.12
C ALA A 252 5.62 2.19 -17.81
N HIS A 253 4.43 2.44 -17.25
CA HIS A 253 4.01 3.77 -16.83
C HIS A 253 4.92 4.32 -15.73
N LEU A 254 5.11 3.56 -14.64
CA LEU A 254 5.95 3.97 -13.52
C LEU A 254 7.41 4.19 -13.96
N LYS A 255 7.93 3.31 -14.81
CA LYS A 255 9.28 3.43 -15.35
C LYS A 255 9.48 4.72 -16.14
N LYS A 256 8.54 5.05 -17.05
CA LYS A 256 8.57 6.30 -17.82
C LYS A 256 8.59 7.54 -16.93
N PHE A 257 8.00 7.46 -15.74
CA PHE A 257 7.99 8.57 -14.77
C PHE A 257 9.28 8.67 -13.94
N SER A 258 9.93 7.53 -13.68
CA SER A 258 11.18 7.44 -12.91
C SER A 258 12.45 7.74 -13.72
N GLU A 259 12.36 7.76 -15.05
CA GLU A 259 13.45 8.14 -15.97
C GLU A 259 13.53 9.65 -16.17
#